data_AF-A0A1G9WUQ8-F1
#
_entry.id   AF-A0A1G9WUQ8-F1
#
_cell.length_a   1.000
_cell.length_b   1.000
_cell.length_c   1.000
_cell.angle_alpha   90.00
_cell.angle_beta   90.00
_cell.angle_gamma   90.00
#
_symmetry.space_group_name_H-M   'P 1'
#
loop_
_entity.id
_entity.type
_entity.pdbx_description
1 polymer ?
#
loop_
_entity_poly.entity_id
_entity_poly.type
_entity_poly.pdbx_seq_one_letter_code
_entity_poly.pdbx_strand_id
1 'polypeptide(L)'
;MARRYRQQLLATFLPALEADPGDATDLLEVAALLDDAKHARASDIHLDPQADGYWVRLRIDGQMADASLLAYETGQRLVNQFKVQAGLNPLPSLAAADGSFTTTLAQHELTVRVSAVTTVSGEKLAVRFLDPPVVFDDIEQLGLSELGVQWIRQWMDATSGMLLVTGPTGAGKTTTLYTLLHRLALSDSQVVTVEDPVEYIVPGINQLQVDSTSGMDVASVASALLRLDPDYVLLGELRDRASTQAAINVAVSGRSLMATLHSRDAVGAVTTLRQRGLDDAEIATSLGVVVAQRLVRQLCRECRHEASLAADDRAWLEASGAWLPSRVWEAPGCEACHGLGFTGRTGIFEVWQPTSEDLALILQHGDEHRLRRQVLARGEPLLFGEGLAKVEQGVTTLGELFRVGALLPR
;
A
#
# COMPACT_ATOMS: atom_id res chain seq x y z
N MET A 1 -22.22 0.45 -21.78
CA MET A 1 -21.41 -0.77 -21.64
C MET A 1 -22.04 -1.58 -20.51
N ALA A 2 -22.57 -2.78 -20.77
CA ALA A 2 -23.19 -3.59 -19.71
C ALA A 2 -22.11 -3.96 -18.68
N ARG A 3 -22.36 -3.72 -17.38
CA ARG A 3 -21.43 -4.11 -16.32
C ARG A 3 -21.38 -5.64 -16.25
N ARG A 4 -20.16 -6.19 -16.27
CA ARG A 4 -19.92 -7.63 -16.25
C ARG A 4 -19.75 -8.08 -14.80
N TYR A 5 -20.76 -8.77 -14.27
CA TYR A 5 -20.68 -9.40 -12.95
C TYR A 5 -19.67 -10.55 -12.97
N ARG A 6 -18.89 -10.69 -11.90
CA ARG A 6 -17.96 -11.79 -11.68
C ARG A 6 -18.51 -12.74 -10.64
N GLN A 7 -19.67 -13.33 -10.91
CA GLN A 7 -20.37 -14.22 -9.96
C GLN A 7 -19.54 -15.45 -9.60
N GLN A 8 -18.59 -15.86 -10.44
CA GLN A 8 -17.63 -16.93 -10.11
C GLN A 8 -16.73 -16.61 -8.89
N LEU A 9 -16.69 -15.36 -8.44
CA LEU A 9 -16.02 -14.98 -7.19
C LEU A 9 -16.84 -15.30 -5.94
N LEU A 10 -18.11 -15.71 -6.10
CA LEU A 10 -19.07 -15.94 -5.03
C LEU A 10 -19.64 -17.37 -5.13
N ALA A 11 -18.75 -18.36 -5.24
CA ALA A 11 -19.10 -19.75 -5.50
C ALA A 11 -19.85 -20.42 -4.35
N THR A 12 -19.62 -19.98 -3.11
CA THR A 12 -20.24 -20.52 -1.90
C THR A 12 -21.39 -19.64 -1.42
N PHE A 13 -21.24 -18.33 -1.53
CA PHE A 13 -22.18 -17.33 -1.04
C PHE A 13 -23.50 -17.30 -1.81
N LEU A 14 -23.45 -17.32 -3.16
CA LEU A 14 -24.69 -17.28 -3.94
C LEU A 14 -25.59 -18.51 -3.67
N PRO A 15 -25.06 -19.75 -3.63
CA PRO A 15 -25.85 -20.90 -3.20
C PRO A 15 -26.35 -20.81 -1.76
N ALA A 16 -25.57 -20.22 -0.84
CA ALA A 16 -25.98 -20.06 0.55
C ALA A 16 -27.20 -19.12 0.70
N LEU A 17 -27.35 -18.12 -0.17
CA LEU A 17 -28.54 -17.25 -0.20
C LEU A 17 -29.81 -17.96 -0.68
N GLU A 18 -29.69 -19.04 -1.44
CA GLU A 18 -30.82 -19.81 -1.99
C GLU A 18 -31.28 -20.93 -1.04
N ALA A 19 -30.51 -21.23 0.01
CA ALA A 19 -30.85 -22.24 1.00
C ALA A 19 -32.01 -21.80 1.91
N ASP A 20 -32.89 -22.74 2.29
CA ASP A 20 -34.09 -22.46 3.08
C ASP A 20 -33.73 -21.78 4.44
N PRO A 21 -34.40 -20.67 4.82
CA PRO A 21 -34.03 -19.90 6.00
C PRO A 21 -34.42 -20.63 7.29
N GLY A 22 -33.42 -21.12 8.02
CA GLY A 22 -33.50 -21.48 9.43
C GLY A 22 -32.51 -20.63 10.24
N ASP A 23 -32.63 -20.61 11.57
CA ASP A 23 -31.78 -19.76 12.43
C ASP A 23 -30.26 -20.04 12.31
N ALA A 24 -29.87 -21.22 11.83
CA ALA A 24 -28.47 -21.57 11.56
C ALA A 24 -27.95 -21.05 10.20
N THR A 25 -28.83 -20.59 9.30
CA THR A 25 -28.49 -20.17 7.94
C THR A 25 -27.94 -18.74 7.89
N ASP A 26 -28.32 -17.85 8.81
CA ASP A 26 -27.88 -16.45 8.82
C ASP A 26 -26.38 -16.28 9.10
N LEU A 27 -25.79 -17.11 9.97
CA LEU A 27 -24.33 -17.13 10.19
C LEU A 27 -23.59 -17.74 8.98
N LEU A 28 -24.27 -18.61 8.23
CA LEU A 28 -23.70 -19.27 7.06
C LEU A 28 -23.43 -18.27 5.92
N GLU A 29 -24.28 -17.26 5.75
CA GLU A 29 -24.17 -16.28 4.65
C GLU A 29 -22.96 -15.37 4.79
N VAL A 30 -22.78 -14.76 5.99
CA VAL A 30 -21.59 -13.95 6.27
C VAL A 30 -20.33 -14.80 6.16
N ALA A 31 -20.35 -16.02 6.73
CA ALA A 31 -19.20 -16.93 6.66
C ALA A 31 -18.87 -17.30 5.20
N ALA A 32 -19.87 -17.64 4.39
CA ALA A 32 -19.69 -17.97 2.97
C ALA A 32 -19.16 -16.79 2.15
N LEU A 33 -19.66 -15.57 2.40
CA LEU A 33 -19.16 -14.37 1.72
C LEU A 33 -17.72 -14.04 2.13
N LEU A 34 -17.39 -14.16 3.41
CA LEU A 34 -16.02 -13.97 3.88
C LEU A 34 -15.09 -15.02 3.30
N ASP A 35 -15.52 -16.28 3.23
CA ASP A 35 -14.76 -17.39 2.68
C ASP A 35 -14.48 -17.20 1.18
N ASP A 36 -15.51 -16.91 0.39
CA ASP A 36 -15.38 -16.61 -1.05
C ASP A 36 -14.46 -15.40 -1.29
N ALA A 37 -14.64 -14.33 -0.51
CA ALA A 37 -13.80 -13.13 -0.62
C ALA A 37 -12.33 -13.42 -0.27
N LYS A 38 -12.06 -14.28 0.72
CA LYS A 38 -10.71 -14.71 1.09
C LYS A 38 -10.09 -15.63 0.04
N HIS A 39 -10.83 -16.60 -0.48
CA HIS A 39 -10.41 -17.44 -1.60
C HIS A 39 -10.06 -16.58 -2.83
N ALA A 40 -10.85 -15.54 -3.11
CA ALA A 40 -10.59 -14.58 -4.17
C ALA A 40 -9.45 -13.58 -3.87
N ARG A 41 -8.81 -13.65 -2.69
CA ARG A 41 -7.73 -12.77 -2.21
C ARG A 41 -8.15 -11.30 -2.12
N ALA A 42 -9.41 -11.05 -1.76
CA ALA A 42 -9.91 -9.71 -1.54
C ALA A 42 -9.34 -9.10 -0.24
N SER A 43 -9.02 -7.80 -0.25
CA SER A 43 -8.66 -7.02 0.94
C SER A 43 -9.88 -6.40 1.62
N ASP A 44 -10.93 -6.12 0.85
CA ASP A 44 -12.15 -5.48 1.33
C ASP A 44 -13.38 -6.08 0.61
N ILE A 45 -14.49 -6.20 1.35
CA ILE A 45 -15.83 -6.46 0.82
C ILE A 45 -16.62 -5.16 0.96
N HIS A 46 -17.34 -4.77 -0.08
CA HIS A 46 -18.20 -3.60 -0.08
C HIS A 46 -19.62 -4.02 -0.41
N LEU A 47 -20.55 -3.63 0.47
CA LEU A 47 -21.99 -3.70 0.22
C LEU A 47 -22.47 -2.29 -0.03
N ASP A 48 -22.76 -1.99 -1.29
CA ASP A 48 -23.11 -0.66 -1.75
C ASP A 48 -24.59 -0.59 -2.14
N PRO A 49 -25.42 0.11 -1.34
CA PRO A 49 -26.81 0.34 -1.72
C PRO A 49 -26.89 1.25 -2.93
N GLN A 50 -27.74 0.89 -3.87
CA GLN A 50 -28.11 1.67 -5.05
C GLN A 50 -29.63 1.58 -5.26
N ALA A 51 -30.16 2.37 -6.19
CA ALA A 51 -31.58 2.35 -6.51
C ALA A 51 -32.09 0.99 -7.03
N ASP A 52 -31.20 0.19 -7.64
CA ASP A 52 -31.48 -1.11 -8.23
C ASP A 52 -31.20 -2.31 -7.30
N GLY A 53 -30.68 -2.06 -6.09
CA GLY A 53 -30.37 -3.12 -5.11
C GLY A 53 -29.05 -2.87 -4.37
N TYR A 54 -28.48 -3.94 -3.82
CA TYR A 54 -27.17 -3.90 -3.15
C TYR A 54 -26.09 -4.51 -4.02
N TRP A 55 -25.08 -3.72 -4.35
CA TRP A 55 -23.91 -4.18 -5.08
C TRP A 55 -22.93 -4.83 -4.11
N VAL A 56 -22.60 -6.10 -4.36
CA VAL A 56 -21.52 -6.81 -3.68
C VAL A 56 -20.27 -6.64 -4.52
N ARG A 57 -19.28 -5.95 -3.97
CA ARG A 57 -18.02 -5.68 -4.67
C ARG A 57 -16.85 -6.10 -3.81
N LEU A 58 -15.85 -6.72 -4.44
CA LEU A 58 -14.64 -7.18 -3.77
C LEU A 58 -13.47 -6.30 -4.23
N ARG A 59 -12.65 -5.83 -3.29
CA ARG A 59 -11.36 -5.22 -3.63
C ARG A 59 -10.30 -6.31 -3.72
N ILE A 60 -9.91 -6.69 -4.92
CA ILE A 60 -8.91 -7.74 -5.17
C ILE A 60 -7.67 -7.12 -5.80
N ASP A 61 -6.50 -7.38 -5.21
CA ASP A 61 -5.22 -6.83 -5.68
C ASP A 61 -5.27 -5.29 -5.89
N GLY A 62 -6.01 -4.58 -5.02
CA GLY A 62 -6.20 -3.12 -5.04
C GLY A 62 -7.30 -2.59 -5.98
N GLN A 63 -7.91 -3.44 -6.80
CA GLN A 63 -8.99 -3.06 -7.72
C GLN A 63 -10.35 -3.54 -7.27
N MET A 64 -11.37 -2.73 -7.56
CA MET A 64 -12.77 -3.10 -7.33
C MET A 64 -13.25 -4.05 -8.43
N ALA A 65 -13.84 -5.16 -8.02
CA ALA A 65 -14.50 -6.14 -8.87
C ALA A 65 -15.99 -6.23 -8.47
N ASP A 66 -16.88 -5.94 -9.42
CA ASP A 66 -18.32 -6.12 -9.23
C ASP A 66 -18.65 -7.62 -9.26
N ALA A 67 -19.01 -8.20 -8.11
CA ALA A 67 -19.20 -9.63 -7.96
C ALA A 67 -20.66 -10.04 -8.21
N SER A 68 -21.62 -9.34 -7.59
CA SER A 68 -23.05 -9.57 -7.79
C SER A 68 -23.91 -8.34 -7.46
N LEU A 69 -25.16 -8.35 -7.90
CA LEU A 69 -26.22 -7.42 -7.48
C LEU A 69 -27.28 -8.22 -6.73
N LEU A 70 -27.52 -7.86 -5.47
CA LEU A 70 -28.51 -8.49 -4.60
C LEU A 70 -29.80 -7.67 -4.57
N ALA A 71 -30.91 -8.35 -4.33
CA ALA A 71 -32.16 -7.69 -3.96
C ALA A 71 -31.96 -6.86 -2.68
N TYR A 72 -32.74 -5.77 -2.57
CA TYR A 72 -32.55 -4.79 -1.50
C TYR A 72 -32.67 -5.41 -0.10
N GLU A 73 -33.69 -6.25 0.11
CA GLU A 73 -33.96 -6.93 1.38
C GLU A 73 -32.80 -7.87 1.76
N THR A 74 -32.28 -8.63 0.80
CA THR A 74 -31.12 -9.51 1.01
C THR A 74 -29.88 -8.73 1.39
N GLY A 75 -29.59 -7.64 0.69
CA GLY A 75 -28.45 -6.77 1.00
C GLY A 75 -28.57 -6.10 2.37
N GLN A 76 -29.75 -5.60 2.71
CA GLN A 76 -30.00 -5.00 4.03
C GLN A 76 -29.86 -6.02 5.17
N ARG A 77 -30.35 -7.25 4.97
CA ARG A 77 -30.17 -8.34 5.93
C ARG A 77 -28.69 -8.63 6.17
N LEU A 78 -27.89 -8.74 5.11
CA LEU A 78 -26.45 -8.98 5.19
C LEU A 78 -25.71 -7.84 5.90
N VAL A 79 -26.07 -6.57 5.62
CA VAL A 79 -25.55 -5.40 6.35
C VAL A 79 -25.82 -5.52 7.85
N ASN A 80 -27.04 -5.91 8.23
CA ASN A 80 -27.41 -6.09 9.64
C ASN A 80 -26.64 -7.25 10.30
N GLN A 81 -26.45 -8.38 9.61
CA GLN A 81 -25.66 -9.51 10.12
C GLN A 81 -24.20 -9.07 10.41
N PHE A 82 -23.56 -8.32 9.50
CA PHE A 82 -22.22 -7.76 9.75
C PHE A 82 -22.19 -6.77 10.91
N LYS A 83 -23.18 -5.90 11.02
CA LYS A 83 -23.29 -4.95 12.14
C LYS A 83 -23.39 -5.68 13.48
N VAL A 84 -24.21 -6.73 13.56
CA VAL A 84 -24.35 -7.55 14.78
C VAL A 84 -23.03 -8.22 15.15
N GLN A 85 -22.33 -8.84 14.19
CA GLN A 85 -21.03 -9.47 14.45
C GLN A 85 -19.98 -8.47 14.95
N ALA A 86 -19.95 -7.27 14.37
CA ALA A 86 -19.01 -6.21 14.73
C ALA A 86 -19.39 -5.41 15.99
N GLY A 87 -20.46 -5.79 16.70
CA GLY A 87 -20.95 -5.07 17.90
C GLY A 87 -21.57 -3.71 17.61
N LEU A 88 -22.01 -3.47 16.38
CA LEU A 88 -22.65 -2.23 15.94
C LEU A 88 -24.16 -2.27 16.16
N ASN A 89 -24.78 -1.11 16.39
CA ASN A 89 -26.23 -0.99 16.48
C ASN A 89 -26.85 -1.34 15.12
N PRO A 90 -27.71 -2.37 15.00
CA PRO A 90 -28.31 -2.78 13.74
C PRO A 90 -29.26 -1.73 13.16
N LEU A 91 -29.76 -0.78 13.97
CA LEU A 91 -30.56 0.33 13.46
C LEU A 91 -29.71 1.31 12.63
N PRO A 92 -30.27 1.93 11.57
CA PRO A 92 -29.56 2.92 10.79
C PRO A 92 -29.15 4.14 11.62
N SER A 93 -27.92 4.62 11.41
CA SER A 93 -27.39 5.83 12.03
C SER A 93 -26.85 6.80 10.97
N LEU A 94 -27.07 8.09 11.18
CA LEU A 94 -26.50 9.14 10.33
C LEU A 94 -24.99 9.32 10.54
N ALA A 95 -24.47 8.93 11.72
CA ALA A 95 -23.05 8.91 11.98
C ALA A 95 -22.43 7.61 11.45
N ALA A 96 -21.21 7.72 10.90
CA ALA A 96 -20.42 6.54 10.61
C ALA A 96 -20.13 5.77 11.90
N ALA A 97 -20.20 4.44 11.82
CA ALA A 97 -19.91 3.55 12.94
C ALA A 97 -18.85 2.54 12.52
N ASP A 98 -17.88 2.30 13.40
CA ASP A 98 -16.79 1.36 13.22
C ASP A 98 -16.86 0.29 14.30
N GLY A 99 -16.71 -0.97 13.91
CA GLY A 99 -16.66 -2.12 14.80
C GLY A 99 -15.67 -3.15 14.26
N SER A 100 -15.40 -4.17 15.05
CA SER A 100 -14.52 -5.27 14.65
C SER A 100 -14.94 -6.57 15.30
N PHE A 101 -14.64 -7.67 14.65
CA PHE A 101 -14.82 -9.00 15.20
C PHE A 101 -13.73 -9.93 14.70
N THR A 102 -13.53 -11.02 15.43
CA THR A 102 -12.61 -12.09 15.03
C THR A 102 -13.42 -13.34 14.75
N THR A 103 -13.11 -14.02 13.65
CA THR A 103 -13.75 -15.27 13.24
C THR A 103 -12.69 -16.26 12.77
N THR A 104 -13.02 -17.56 12.71
CA THR A 104 -12.12 -18.58 12.18
C THR A 104 -12.65 -19.07 10.84
N LEU A 105 -11.86 -18.93 9.77
CA LEU A 105 -12.16 -19.45 8.43
C LEU A 105 -11.04 -20.40 8.01
N ALA A 106 -11.40 -21.60 7.55
CA ALA A 106 -10.44 -22.62 7.10
C ALA A 106 -9.25 -22.85 8.08
N GLN A 107 -9.52 -22.84 9.39
CA GLN A 107 -8.52 -22.99 10.47
C GLN A 107 -7.57 -21.80 10.68
N HIS A 108 -7.82 -20.67 10.03
CA HIS A 108 -7.11 -19.41 10.25
C HIS A 108 -7.97 -18.41 11.01
N GLU A 109 -7.41 -17.81 12.04
CA GLU A 109 -8.03 -16.70 12.76
C GLU A 109 -7.97 -15.44 11.88
N LEU A 110 -9.12 -14.79 11.71
CA LEU A 110 -9.29 -13.64 10.87
C LEU A 110 -9.92 -12.51 11.68
N THR A 111 -9.20 -11.40 11.80
CA THR A 111 -9.75 -10.16 12.35
C THR A 111 -10.33 -9.32 11.22
N VAL A 112 -11.58 -8.88 11.41
CA VAL A 112 -12.36 -8.14 10.43
C VAL A 112 -12.78 -6.82 11.04
N ARG A 113 -12.53 -5.71 10.33
CA ARG A 113 -13.06 -4.40 10.66
C ARG A 113 -14.26 -4.08 9.78
N VAL A 114 -15.33 -3.58 10.38
CA VAL A 114 -16.56 -3.21 9.69
C VAL A 114 -16.82 -1.72 9.92
N SER A 115 -17.00 -0.98 8.83
CA SER A 115 -17.42 0.42 8.85
C SER A 115 -18.77 0.54 8.14
N ALA A 116 -19.75 1.15 8.81
CA ALA A 116 -21.10 1.34 8.30
C ALA A 116 -21.46 2.84 8.28
N VAL A 117 -22.16 3.29 7.23
CA VAL A 117 -22.67 4.66 7.15
C VAL A 117 -23.97 4.73 6.34
N THR A 118 -24.96 5.48 6.82
CA THR A 118 -26.21 5.70 6.07
C THR A 118 -25.96 6.60 4.86
N THR A 119 -26.42 6.15 3.70
CA THR A 119 -26.42 6.90 2.44
C THR A 119 -27.86 7.15 1.96
N VAL A 120 -28.04 7.90 0.87
CA VAL A 120 -29.37 8.18 0.29
C VAL A 120 -30.13 6.90 -0.08
N SER A 121 -29.43 5.86 -0.53
CA SER A 121 -30.03 4.63 -1.00
C SER A 121 -30.05 3.51 0.04
N GLY A 122 -29.59 3.74 1.27
CA GLY A 122 -29.47 2.70 2.30
C GLY A 122 -28.15 2.77 3.06
N GLU A 123 -27.87 1.81 3.94
CA GLU A 123 -26.61 1.75 4.68
C GLU A 123 -25.49 1.10 3.85
N LYS A 124 -24.43 1.87 3.58
CA LYS A 124 -23.21 1.36 2.98
C LYS A 124 -22.39 0.65 4.04
N LEU A 125 -21.87 -0.54 3.70
CA LEU A 125 -20.95 -1.30 4.53
C LEU A 125 -19.61 -1.47 3.81
N ALA A 126 -18.51 -1.29 4.54
CA ALA A 126 -17.17 -1.69 4.13
C ALA A 126 -16.62 -2.67 5.18
N VAL A 127 -16.24 -3.85 4.73
CA VAL A 127 -15.64 -4.91 5.54
C VAL A 127 -14.20 -5.04 5.11
N ARG A 128 -13.25 -4.78 6.00
CA ARG A 128 -11.83 -4.88 5.74
C ARG A 128 -11.24 -6.05 6.50
N PHE A 129 -10.49 -6.87 5.79
CA PHE A 129 -9.66 -7.88 6.42
C PHE A 129 -8.40 -7.24 6.98
N LEU A 130 -8.12 -7.48 8.26
CA LEU A 130 -6.88 -7.08 8.91
C LEU A 130 -5.92 -8.25 8.82
N ASP A 131 -5.32 -8.43 7.65
CA ASP A 131 -4.24 -9.39 7.47
C ASP A 131 -2.93 -8.78 7.99
N PRO A 132 -2.08 -9.56 8.67
CA PRO A 132 -0.74 -9.10 8.98
C PRO A 132 -0.02 -8.71 7.68
N PRO A 133 0.82 -7.65 7.69
CA PRO A 133 1.58 -7.28 6.52
C PRO A 133 2.44 -8.47 6.08
N VAL A 134 2.58 -8.65 4.77
CA VAL A 134 3.61 -9.56 4.26
C VAL A 134 4.95 -9.02 4.71
N VAL A 135 5.63 -9.75 5.59
CA VAL A 135 7.00 -9.46 6.02
C VAL A 135 7.91 -10.42 5.29
N PHE A 136 8.89 -9.87 4.59
CA PHE A 136 9.92 -10.65 3.93
C PHE A 136 11.11 -10.83 4.88
N ASP A 137 11.83 -11.94 4.73
CA ASP A 137 13.02 -12.21 5.52
C ASP A 137 14.18 -11.29 5.13
N ASP A 138 14.25 -10.89 3.86
CA ASP A 138 15.28 -10.00 3.32
C ASP A 138 14.72 -9.01 2.28
N ILE A 139 15.46 -7.93 2.09
CA ILE A 139 15.11 -6.75 1.31
C ILE A 139 15.03 -7.09 -0.19
N GLU A 140 15.82 -8.05 -0.67
CA GLU A 140 15.78 -8.54 -2.06
C GLU A 140 14.42 -9.09 -2.47
N GLN A 141 13.68 -9.65 -1.52
CA GLN A 141 12.37 -10.25 -1.80
C GLN A 141 11.28 -9.20 -2.07
N LEU A 142 11.53 -7.93 -1.73
CA LEU A 142 10.63 -6.81 -2.05
C LEU A 142 10.52 -6.57 -3.56
N GLY A 143 11.50 -7.03 -4.35
CA GLY A 143 11.57 -6.79 -5.80
C GLY A 143 12.20 -5.45 -6.17
N LEU A 144 13.11 -4.96 -5.32
CA LEU A 144 13.98 -3.82 -5.57
C LEU A 144 15.07 -4.17 -6.60
N SER A 145 15.63 -3.16 -7.26
CA SER A 145 16.82 -3.35 -8.10
C SER A 145 18.05 -3.65 -7.24
N GLU A 146 19.06 -4.33 -7.82
CA GLU A 146 20.32 -4.63 -7.12
C GLU A 146 20.97 -3.36 -6.54
N LEU A 147 20.98 -2.27 -7.31
CA LEU A 147 21.50 -0.97 -6.88
C LEU A 147 20.69 -0.39 -5.71
N GLY A 148 19.36 -0.49 -5.76
CA GLY A 148 18.49 -0.05 -4.68
C GLY A 148 18.71 -0.83 -3.38
N VAL A 149 18.86 -2.17 -3.48
CA VAL A 149 19.20 -3.02 -2.33
C VAL A 149 20.56 -2.63 -1.75
N GLN A 150 21.55 -2.38 -2.61
CA GLN A 150 22.88 -1.96 -2.17
C GLN A 150 22.83 -0.64 -1.39
N TRP A 151 22.10 0.36 -1.88
CA TRP A 151 21.98 1.65 -1.19
C TRP A 151 21.24 1.56 0.14
N ILE A 152 20.18 0.76 0.22
CA ILE A 152 19.46 0.53 1.47
C ILE A 152 20.36 -0.19 2.47
N ARG A 153 21.12 -1.21 2.05
CA ARG A 153 22.10 -1.90 2.91
C ARG A 153 23.18 -0.96 3.42
N GLN A 154 23.75 -0.14 2.54
CA GLN A 154 24.72 0.88 2.94
C GLN A 154 24.14 1.86 3.96
N TRP A 155 22.87 2.24 3.83
CA TRP A 155 22.18 3.06 4.83
C TRP A 155 21.96 2.31 6.16
N MET A 156 21.63 1.01 6.11
CA MET A 156 21.51 0.17 7.32
C MET A 156 22.87 -0.10 7.99
N ASP A 157 23.97 -0.04 7.27
CA ASP A 157 25.31 -0.15 7.86
C ASP A 157 25.82 1.22 8.35
N ALA A 158 25.19 2.31 7.89
CA ALA A 158 25.55 3.66 8.30
C ALA A 158 24.95 4.00 9.67
N THR A 159 25.72 4.74 10.46
CA THR A 159 25.32 5.13 11.82
C THR A 159 24.41 6.36 11.87
N SER A 160 23.96 6.91 10.73
CA SER A 160 23.09 8.10 10.71
C SER A 160 22.46 8.36 9.35
N GLY A 161 21.32 9.05 9.35
CA GLY A 161 20.68 9.57 8.15
C GLY A 161 19.24 9.08 8.00
N MET A 162 18.47 9.78 7.18
CA MET A 162 17.04 9.52 7.00
C MET A 162 16.78 8.67 5.76
N LEU A 163 16.12 7.52 5.94
CA LEU A 163 15.52 6.72 4.88
C LEU A 163 14.02 7.05 4.81
N LEU A 164 13.60 7.60 3.66
CA LEU A 164 12.20 7.91 3.40
C LEU A 164 11.58 6.90 2.45
N VAL A 165 10.51 6.24 2.87
CA VAL A 165 9.69 5.42 1.98
C VAL A 165 8.50 6.24 1.52
N THR A 166 8.38 6.47 0.22
CA THR A 166 7.39 7.36 -0.36
C THR A 166 6.41 6.66 -1.31
N GLY A 167 5.19 7.19 -1.34
CA GLY A 167 4.14 6.74 -2.24
C GLY A 167 2.73 6.92 -1.67
N PRO A 168 1.69 6.70 -2.47
CA PRO A 168 0.31 6.83 -2.04
C PRO A 168 -0.07 5.75 -1.02
N THR A 169 -1.28 5.85 -0.51
CA THR A 169 -1.90 4.80 0.30
C THR A 169 -1.96 3.50 -0.51
N GLY A 170 -1.66 2.37 0.14
CA GLY A 170 -1.65 1.06 -0.53
C GLY A 170 -0.46 0.83 -1.46
N ALA A 171 0.57 1.67 -1.44
CA ALA A 171 1.81 1.47 -2.22
C ALA A 171 2.78 0.44 -1.60
N GLY A 172 2.45 -0.16 -0.46
CA GLY A 172 3.30 -1.14 0.23
C GLY A 172 4.37 -0.55 1.15
N LYS A 173 4.26 0.72 1.55
CA LYS A 173 5.28 1.40 2.37
C LYS A 173 5.55 0.68 3.69
N THR A 174 4.48 0.29 4.39
CA THR A 174 4.54 -0.46 5.65
C THR A 174 5.23 -1.80 5.46
N THR A 175 4.93 -2.55 4.38
CA THR A 175 5.61 -3.81 4.02
C THR A 175 7.12 -3.63 3.88
N THR A 176 7.55 -2.59 3.15
CA THR A 176 8.97 -2.25 3.00
C THR A 176 9.62 -1.96 4.36
N LEU A 177 9.01 -1.07 5.15
CA LEU A 177 9.56 -0.69 6.46
C LEU A 177 9.60 -1.85 7.45
N TYR A 178 8.55 -2.68 7.50
CA TYR A 178 8.50 -3.84 8.39
C TYR A 178 9.50 -4.92 7.99
N THR A 179 9.82 -5.05 6.69
CA THR A 179 10.92 -5.91 6.22
C THR A 179 12.27 -5.40 6.76
N LEU A 180 12.50 -4.08 6.76
CA LEU A 180 13.70 -3.48 7.35
C LEU A 180 13.74 -3.67 8.87
N LEU A 181 12.61 -3.44 9.57
CA LEU A 181 12.50 -3.67 11.02
C LEU A 181 12.81 -5.12 11.40
N HIS A 182 12.31 -6.09 10.63
CA HIS A 182 12.59 -7.51 10.88
C HIS A 182 14.09 -7.80 10.75
N ARG A 183 14.76 -7.22 9.74
CA ARG A 183 16.21 -7.38 9.57
C ARG A 183 17.01 -6.73 10.71
N LEU A 184 16.56 -5.57 11.19
CA LEU A 184 17.16 -4.86 12.33
C LEU A 184 16.87 -5.55 13.67
N ALA A 185 15.74 -6.24 13.81
CA ALA A 185 15.43 -7.05 15.01
C ALA A 185 16.42 -8.20 15.21
N LEU A 186 17.10 -8.62 14.13
CA LEU A 186 18.12 -9.65 14.14
C LEU A 186 19.54 -9.11 14.37
N SER A 187 19.72 -7.78 14.50
CA SER A 187 21.00 -7.17 14.85
C SER A 187 21.07 -6.83 16.34
N ASP A 188 22.28 -6.48 16.82
CA ASP A 188 22.50 -6.02 18.20
C ASP A 188 22.09 -4.54 18.38
N SER A 189 21.11 -4.06 17.60
CA SER A 189 20.72 -2.64 17.56
C SER A 189 19.43 -2.38 18.32
N GLN A 190 19.37 -1.24 19.01
CA GLN A 190 18.16 -0.79 19.67
C GLN A 190 17.26 -0.04 18.68
N VAL A 191 16.08 -0.60 18.43
CA VAL A 191 15.08 -0.02 17.52
C VAL A 191 13.84 0.43 18.28
N VAL A 192 13.37 1.64 17.99
CA VAL A 192 12.14 2.18 18.57
C VAL A 192 11.25 2.79 17.47
N THR A 193 9.95 2.45 17.46
CA THR A 193 8.99 2.96 16.47
C THR A 193 7.89 3.81 17.10
N VAL A 194 7.33 4.74 16.33
CA VAL A 194 6.12 5.50 16.68
C VAL A 194 5.14 5.44 15.52
N GLU A 195 3.99 4.79 15.71
CA GLU A 195 3.06 4.43 14.64
C GLU A 195 1.60 4.81 14.96
N ASP A 196 0.76 4.98 13.94
CA ASP A 196 -0.63 5.44 14.08
C ASP A 196 -1.57 4.67 13.11
N PRO A 197 -2.10 3.49 13.50
CA PRO A 197 -1.75 2.67 14.68
C PRO A 197 -0.56 1.73 14.39
N VAL A 198 -0.15 0.94 15.40
CA VAL A 198 0.74 -0.21 15.17
C VAL A 198 -0.05 -1.31 14.46
N GLU A 199 0.38 -1.68 13.26
CA GLU A 199 -0.33 -2.66 12.41
C GLU A 199 -0.02 -4.11 12.85
N TYR A 200 1.22 -4.38 13.26
CA TYR A 200 1.65 -5.71 13.69
C TYR A 200 2.82 -5.61 14.68
N ILE A 201 2.85 -6.53 15.65
CA ILE A 201 3.89 -6.58 16.67
C ILE A 201 5.12 -7.29 16.10
N VAL A 202 6.24 -6.59 16.00
CA VAL A 202 7.54 -7.14 15.58
C VAL A 202 8.32 -7.56 16.83
N PRO A 203 8.55 -8.88 17.04
CA PRO A 203 9.31 -9.34 18.19
C PRO A 203 10.71 -8.71 18.23
N GLY A 204 11.12 -8.23 19.41
CA GLY A 204 12.43 -7.59 19.61
C GLY A 204 12.47 -6.09 19.34
N ILE A 205 11.39 -5.50 18.83
CA ILE A 205 11.30 -4.05 18.54
C ILE A 205 10.37 -3.37 19.55
N ASN A 206 10.78 -2.21 20.07
CA ASN A 206 9.92 -1.40 20.94
C ASN A 206 9.01 -0.51 20.08
N GLN A 207 7.73 -0.86 19.97
CA GLN A 207 6.76 -0.12 19.16
C GLN A 207 5.83 0.73 20.05
N LEU A 208 5.81 2.05 19.82
CA LEU A 208 4.89 2.97 20.48
C LEU A 208 3.74 3.29 19.52
N GLN A 209 2.52 3.30 20.05
CA GLN A 209 1.33 3.74 19.32
C GLN A 209 0.99 5.18 19.68
N VAL A 210 0.70 6.00 18.68
CA VAL A 210 0.15 7.35 18.83
C VAL A 210 -1.20 7.27 19.55
N ASP A 211 -1.38 8.15 20.53
CA ASP A 211 -2.64 8.33 21.23
C ASP A 211 -2.97 9.82 21.33
N SER A 212 -3.78 10.28 20.38
CA SER A 212 -4.23 11.67 20.34
C SER A 212 -5.07 12.08 21.55
N THR A 213 -5.68 11.13 22.28
CA THR A 213 -6.51 11.45 23.45
C THR A 213 -5.68 11.78 24.68
N SER A 214 -4.51 11.17 24.83
CA SER A 214 -3.54 11.50 25.89
C SER A 214 -2.52 12.57 25.48
N GLY A 215 -2.54 13.04 24.23
CA GLY A 215 -1.58 14.00 23.69
C GLY A 215 -0.23 13.39 23.28
N MET A 216 -0.19 12.07 23.11
CA MET A 216 0.99 11.33 22.64
C MET A 216 0.99 11.32 21.11
N ASP A 217 1.59 12.35 20.49
CA ASP A 217 1.76 12.45 19.04
C ASP A 217 3.22 12.20 18.61
N VAL A 218 3.47 12.10 17.30
CA VAL A 218 4.80 11.83 16.74
C VAL A 218 5.85 12.84 17.24
N ALA A 219 5.49 14.12 17.32
CA ALA A 219 6.43 15.17 17.69
C ALA A 219 6.76 15.16 19.19
N SER A 220 5.76 14.92 20.05
CA SER A 220 5.93 14.84 21.49
C SER A 220 6.74 13.60 21.88
N VAL A 221 6.50 12.46 21.21
CA VAL A 221 7.24 11.21 21.46
C VAL A 221 8.67 11.30 20.94
N ALA A 222 8.93 11.89 19.78
CA ALA A 222 10.29 11.98 19.22
C ALA A 222 11.31 12.63 20.16
N SER A 223 10.90 13.63 20.93
CA SER A 223 11.77 14.27 21.94
C SER A 223 12.08 13.34 23.12
N ALA A 224 11.19 12.39 23.43
CA ALA A 224 11.43 11.34 24.41
C ALA A 224 12.28 10.19 23.84
N LEU A 225 12.14 9.88 22.54
CA LEU A 225 12.95 8.84 21.88
C LEU A 225 14.44 9.08 22.03
N LEU A 226 14.90 10.33 21.97
CA LEU A 226 16.32 10.66 22.14
C LEU A 226 16.90 10.25 23.50
N ARG A 227 16.05 10.05 24.52
CA ARG A 227 16.45 9.58 25.86
C ARG A 227 16.38 8.06 26.01
N LEU A 228 15.82 7.36 25.02
CA LEU A 228 15.74 5.91 25.02
C LEU A 228 17.01 5.27 24.45
N ASP A 229 17.97 6.07 23.96
CA ASP A 229 19.20 5.60 23.32
C ASP A 229 18.99 4.68 22.09
N PRO A 230 18.07 4.99 21.15
CA PRO A 230 17.87 4.15 19.97
C PRO A 230 18.98 4.36 18.94
N ASP A 231 19.42 3.27 18.33
CA ASP A 231 20.23 3.26 17.11
C ASP A 231 19.36 3.61 15.90
N TYR A 232 18.16 2.99 15.84
CA TYR A 232 17.19 3.17 14.77
C TYR A 232 15.86 3.67 15.31
N VAL A 233 15.31 4.66 14.62
CA VAL A 233 13.98 5.20 14.88
C VAL A 233 13.10 5.02 13.66
N LEU A 234 11.87 4.55 13.85
CA LEU A 234 10.83 4.63 12.83
C LEU A 234 9.76 5.62 13.27
N LEU A 235 9.49 6.63 12.43
CA LEU A 235 8.31 7.47 12.57
C LEU A 235 7.31 7.11 11.47
N GLY A 236 6.12 6.63 11.84
CA GLY A 236 5.17 6.01 10.93
C GLY A 236 4.87 6.84 9.70
N GLU A 237 4.50 8.12 9.87
CA GLU A 237 4.21 9.02 8.75
C GLU A 237 4.52 10.48 9.10
N LEU A 238 5.21 11.19 8.21
CA LEU A 238 5.45 12.63 8.32
C LEU A 238 4.25 13.37 7.70
N ARG A 239 3.27 13.74 8.54
CA ARG A 239 1.98 14.35 8.11
C ARG A 239 1.94 15.87 8.14
N ASP A 240 2.80 16.50 8.94
CA ASP A 240 2.78 17.94 9.17
C ASP A 240 4.20 18.45 9.46
N ARG A 241 4.31 19.77 9.68
CA ARG A 241 5.59 20.41 10.01
C ARG A 241 6.18 19.89 11.33
N ALA A 242 5.34 19.60 12.32
CA ALA A 242 5.81 19.19 13.64
C ALA A 242 6.48 17.81 13.61
N SER A 243 5.81 16.82 13.02
CA SER A 243 6.34 15.47 12.76
C SER A 243 7.59 15.50 11.87
N THR A 244 7.60 16.36 10.85
CA THR A 244 8.76 16.52 9.97
C THR A 244 9.96 17.15 10.69
N GLN A 245 9.76 18.15 11.54
CA GLN A 245 10.84 18.75 12.34
C GLN A 245 11.38 17.75 13.37
N ALA A 246 10.48 16.98 13.99
CA ALA A 246 10.84 15.92 14.93
C ALA A 246 11.73 14.85 14.27
N ALA A 247 11.40 14.43 13.05
CA ALA A 247 12.24 13.57 12.23
C ALA A 247 13.65 14.13 12.04
N ILE A 248 13.76 15.39 11.62
CA ILE A 248 15.07 16.04 11.42
C ILE A 248 15.89 16.07 12.71
N ASN A 249 15.28 16.43 13.84
CA ASN A 249 15.97 16.46 15.13
C ASN A 249 16.54 15.09 15.51
N VAL A 250 15.81 14.01 15.21
CA VAL A 250 16.30 12.63 15.39
C VAL A 250 17.46 12.34 14.45
N ALA A 251 17.32 12.61 13.15
CA ALA A 251 18.37 12.32 12.16
C ALA A 251 19.67 13.11 12.43
N VAL A 252 19.57 14.41 12.73
CA VAL A 252 20.72 15.29 13.01
C VAL A 252 21.43 14.91 14.31
N SER A 253 20.75 14.25 15.25
CA SER A 253 21.37 13.73 16.47
C SER A 253 22.30 12.53 16.25
N GLY A 254 22.49 12.10 14.99
CA GLY A 254 23.35 11.00 14.61
C GLY A 254 22.67 9.63 14.72
N ARG A 255 21.34 9.57 14.55
CA ARG A 255 20.56 8.33 14.57
C ARG A 255 20.05 8.00 13.17
N SER A 256 19.89 6.72 12.89
CA SER A 256 19.29 6.27 11.64
C SER A 256 17.77 6.33 11.74
N LEU A 257 17.15 7.14 10.90
CA LEU A 257 15.71 7.39 10.93
C LEU A 257 15.03 6.80 9.70
N MET A 258 13.97 6.03 9.90
CA MET A 258 13.03 5.64 8.86
C MET A 258 11.74 6.43 9.02
N ALA A 259 11.13 6.85 7.91
CA ALA A 259 9.78 7.38 7.94
C ALA A 259 9.04 7.18 6.62
N THR A 260 7.71 7.27 6.65
CA THR A 260 6.93 7.38 5.42
C THR A 260 6.56 8.81 5.07
N LEU A 261 6.48 9.08 3.77
CA LEU A 261 6.04 10.36 3.24
C LEU A 261 5.16 10.16 2.00
N HIS A 262 4.13 10.98 1.85
CA HIS A 262 3.36 11.00 0.61
C HIS A 262 4.05 11.90 -0.43
N SER A 263 4.79 11.26 -1.34
CA SER A 263 5.36 11.92 -2.52
C SER A 263 5.13 11.10 -3.79
N ARG A 264 5.25 11.77 -4.94
CA ARG A 264 5.01 11.17 -6.26
C ARG A 264 6.13 10.21 -6.65
N ASP A 265 7.38 10.66 -6.49
CA ASP A 265 8.61 9.96 -6.85
C ASP A 265 9.70 10.27 -5.81
N ALA A 266 10.93 9.79 -6.04
CA ALA A 266 11.97 9.88 -5.02
C ALA A 266 12.48 11.32 -4.88
N VAL A 267 12.74 11.99 -5.99
CA VAL A 267 13.21 13.38 -6.01
C VAL A 267 12.14 14.35 -5.50
N GLY A 268 10.87 14.11 -5.81
CA GLY A 268 9.73 14.89 -5.33
C GLY A 268 9.59 14.89 -3.82
N ALA A 269 10.23 13.97 -3.10
CA ALA A 269 10.30 14.00 -1.64
C ALA A 269 10.92 15.31 -1.13
N VAL A 270 11.92 15.88 -1.83
CA VAL A 270 12.54 17.16 -1.49
C VAL A 270 11.50 18.28 -1.50
N THR A 271 10.70 18.36 -2.57
CA THR A 271 9.62 19.35 -2.67
C THR A 271 8.59 19.19 -1.55
N THR A 272 8.21 17.94 -1.25
CA THR A 272 7.28 17.67 -0.15
C THR A 272 7.86 18.09 1.20
N LEU A 273 9.13 17.79 1.48
CA LEU A 273 9.81 18.22 2.71
C LEU A 273 9.85 19.75 2.85
N ARG A 274 10.17 20.48 1.76
CA ARG A 274 10.08 21.95 1.71
C ARG A 274 8.68 22.47 2.02
N GLN A 275 7.65 21.86 1.43
CA GLN A 275 6.25 22.22 1.71
C GLN A 275 5.84 21.94 3.17
N ARG A 276 6.49 20.97 3.82
CA ARG A 276 6.35 20.71 5.26
C ARG A 276 7.22 21.60 6.13
N GLY A 277 7.93 22.54 5.53
CA GLY A 277 8.57 23.65 6.21
C GLY A 277 10.02 23.43 6.59
N LEU A 278 10.64 22.36 6.10
CA LEU A 278 12.08 22.19 6.19
C LEU A 278 12.81 23.11 5.22
N ASP A 279 13.97 23.61 5.65
CA ASP A 279 14.89 24.30 4.77
C ASP A 279 15.85 23.33 4.05
N ASP A 280 16.55 23.86 3.04
CA ASP A 280 17.42 23.04 2.20
C ASP A 280 18.69 22.56 2.93
N ALA A 281 19.11 23.24 4.00
CA ALA A 281 20.24 22.80 4.82
C ALA A 281 19.83 21.60 5.68
N GLU A 282 18.66 21.64 6.30
CA GLU A 282 18.08 20.52 7.06
C GLU A 282 17.90 19.30 6.17
N ILE A 283 17.34 19.47 4.97
CA ILE A 283 17.17 18.38 4.00
C ILE A 283 18.53 17.82 3.57
N ALA A 284 19.47 18.68 3.16
CA ALA A 284 20.74 18.22 2.63
C ALA A 284 21.62 17.52 3.68
N THR A 285 21.46 17.87 4.96
CA THR A 285 22.25 17.28 6.05
C THR A 285 21.67 15.95 6.54
N SER A 286 20.37 15.72 6.37
CA SER A 286 19.67 14.57 6.96
C SER A 286 19.25 13.50 5.96
N LEU A 287 19.01 13.85 4.69
CA LEU A 287 18.46 12.95 3.69
C LEU A 287 19.49 11.91 3.24
N GLY A 288 19.24 10.63 3.54
CA GLY A 288 20.16 9.54 3.21
C GLY A 288 19.71 8.72 1.99
N VAL A 289 18.52 8.12 2.05
CA VAL A 289 17.96 7.31 0.94
C VAL A 289 16.47 7.60 0.81
N VAL A 290 15.99 7.69 -0.42
CA VAL A 290 14.56 7.82 -0.71
C VAL A 290 14.12 6.63 -1.56
N VAL A 291 13.12 5.90 -1.10
CA VAL A 291 12.49 4.78 -1.80
C VAL A 291 11.09 5.21 -2.21
N ALA A 292 10.90 5.61 -3.46
CA ALA A 292 9.57 5.79 -4.02
C ALA A 292 9.04 4.47 -4.57
N GLN A 293 7.79 4.13 -4.23
CA GLN A 293 7.21 2.85 -4.64
C GLN A 293 5.75 2.93 -5.05
N ARG A 294 5.34 1.96 -5.86
CA ARG A 294 3.94 1.66 -6.21
C ARG A 294 3.74 0.14 -6.25
N LEU A 295 2.50 -0.32 -6.13
CA LEU A 295 2.16 -1.73 -6.34
C LEU A 295 1.41 -1.92 -7.66
N VAL A 296 1.98 -2.74 -8.52
CA VAL A 296 1.35 -3.21 -9.77
C VAL A 296 0.86 -4.63 -9.60
N ARG A 297 -0.22 -4.99 -10.29
CA ARG A 297 -0.72 -6.37 -10.26
C ARG A 297 0.22 -7.28 -11.04
N GLN A 298 0.44 -8.48 -10.53
CA GLN A 298 1.25 -9.51 -11.19
C GLN A 298 0.40 -10.31 -12.15
N LEU A 299 0.88 -10.49 -13.38
CA LEU A 299 0.22 -11.30 -14.38
C LEU A 299 0.04 -12.74 -13.90
N CYS A 300 -1.14 -13.30 -14.18
CA CYS A 300 -1.40 -14.72 -13.92
C CYS A 300 -0.43 -15.58 -14.74
N ARG A 301 0.31 -16.46 -14.06
CA ARG A 301 1.32 -17.31 -14.72
C ARG A 301 0.73 -18.33 -15.70
N GLU A 302 -0.54 -18.70 -15.51
CA GLU A 302 -1.20 -19.71 -16.33
C GLU A 302 -1.78 -19.15 -17.63
N CYS A 303 -2.26 -17.90 -17.62
CA CYS A 303 -2.96 -17.33 -18.78
C CYS A 303 -2.24 -16.14 -19.43
N ARG A 304 -1.13 -15.66 -18.88
CA ARG A 304 -0.37 -14.59 -19.56
C ARG A 304 0.14 -15.09 -20.91
N HIS A 305 0.00 -14.27 -21.94
CA HIS A 305 0.59 -14.53 -23.25
C HIS A 305 1.28 -13.28 -23.78
N GLU A 306 2.32 -13.51 -24.57
CA GLU A 306 3.07 -12.44 -25.22
C GLU A 306 2.20 -11.78 -26.30
N ALA A 307 2.26 -10.46 -26.37
CA ALA A 307 1.52 -9.63 -27.30
C ALA A 307 2.43 -8.61 -27.96
N SER A 308 1.94 -7.98 -29.03
CA SER A 308 2.64 -6.88 -29.69
C SER A 308 2.29 -5.55 -29.01
N LEU A 309 3.27 -4.66 -28.89
CA LEU A 309 3.05 -3.31 -28.38
C LEU A 309 2.07 -2.56 -29.29
N ALA A 310 0.95 -2.10 -28.73
CA ALA A 310 -0.07 -1.36 -29.48
C ALA A 310 0.51 -0.08 -30.09
N ALA A 311 -0.02 0.35 -31.24
CA ALA A 311 0.50 1.50 -31.97
C ALA A 311 0.47 2.80 -31.12
N ASP A 312 -0.62 3.02 -30.38
CA ASP A 312 -0.77 4.18 -29.50
C ASP A 312 0.22 4.15 -28.32
N ASP A 313 0.41 2.99 -27.71
CA ASP A 313 1.37 2.78 -26.62
C ASP A 313 2.81 3.00 -27.09
N ARG A 314 3.15 2.51 -28.29
CA ARG A 314 4.45 2.75 -28.92
C ARG A 314 4.67 4.23 -29.16
N ALA A 315 3.72 4.92 -29.80
CA ALA A 315 3.83 6.34 -30.09
C ALA A 315 3.99 7.17 -28.81
N TRP A 316 3.27 6.81 -27.74
CA TRP A 316 3.39 7.46 -26.45
C TRP A 316 4.77 7.23 -25.82
N LEU A 317 5.27 5.99 -25.83
CA LEU A 317 6.60 5.66 -25.28
C LEU A 317 7.72 6.41 -26.01
N GLU A 318 7.69 6.41 -27.35
CA GLU A 318 8.63 7.16 -28.19
C GLU A 318 8.58 8.66 -27.89
N ALA A 319 7.37 9.24 -27.79
CA ALA A 319 7.20 10.66 -27.46
C ALA A 319 7.65 11.02 -26.03
N SER A 320 7.60 10.07 -25.10
CA SER A 320 8.07 10.25 -23.73
C SER A 320 9.59 10.09 -23.56
N GLY A 321 10.29 9.62 -24.60
CA GLY A 321 11.71 9.30 -24.53
C GLY A 321 12.02 8.01 -23.75
N ALA A 322 11.00 7.20 -23.46
CA ALA A 322 11.18 5.86 -22.91
C ALA A 322 11.76 4.91 -23.95
N TRP A 323 12.53 3.91 -23.49
CA TRP A 323 12.89 2.79 -24.35
C TRP A 323 11.66 1.91 -24.60
N LEU A 324 11.64 1.24 -25.75
CA LEU A 324 10.53 0.37 -26.14
C LEU A 324 10.79 -1.07 -25.66
N PRO A 325 9.89 -1.67 -24.86
CA PRO A 325 10.03 -3.06 -24.49
C PRO A 325 9.94 -3.95 -25.73
N SER A 326 10.84 -4.93 -25.83
CA SER A 326 10.85 -5.89 -26.93
C SER A 326 9.62 -6.81 -26.91
N ARG A 327 9.04 -7.00 -25.71
CA ARG A 327 7.87 -7.84 -25.47
C ARG A 327 6.89 -7.14 -24.53
N VAL A 328 5.61 -7.28 -24.82
CA VAL A 328 4.53 -6.92 -23.89
C VAL A 328 3.62 -8.12 -23.68
N TRP A 329 2.74 -8.02 -22.70
CA TRP A 329 1.96 -9.16 -22.24
C TRP A 329 0.51 -8.74 -22.01
N GLU A 330 -0.39 -9.68 -22.25
CA GLU A 330 -1.83 -9.51 -22.01
C GLU A 330 -2.30 -10.36 -20.84
N ALA A 331 -3.43 -9.94 -20.26
CA ALA A 331 -4.04 -10.53 -19.08
C ALA A 331 -5.46 -11.05 -19.39
N PRO A 332 -5.61 -12.13 -20.19
CA PRO A 332 -6.92 -12.58 -20.69
C PRO A 332 -7.84 -13.12 -19.58
N GLY A 333 -7.26 -13.67 -18.51
CA GLY A 333 -7.99 -14.29 -17.42
C GLY A 333 -8.31 -15.76 -17.66
N CYS A 334 -8.15 -16.58 -16.62
CA CYS A 334 -8.47 -18.00 -16.57
C CYS A 334 -9.06 -18.37 -15.20
N GLU A 335 -9.40 -19.64 -15.01
CA GLU A 335 -9.95 -20.17 -13.76
C GLU A 335 -9.05 -19.90 -12.55
N ALA A 336 -7.73 -20.14 -12.65
CA ALA A 336 -6.79 -19.94 -11.54
C ALA A 336 -6.65 -18.48 -11.05
N CYS A 337 -7.08 -17.51 -11.86
CA CYS A 337 -7.13 -16.10 -11.46
C CYS A 337 -8.57 -15.56 -11.41
N HIS A 338 -9.56 -16.45 -11.41
CA HIS A 338 -11.00 -16.11 -11.41
C HIS A 338 -11.41 -15.16 -12.55
N GLY A 339 -10.73 -15.26 -13.69
CA GLY A 339 -10.92 -14.41 -14.86
C GLY A 339 -10.40 -12.97 -14.69
N LEU A 340 -9.56 -12.69 -13.70
CA LEU A 340 -8.98 -11.35 -13.47
C LEU A 340 -7.79 -11.07 -14.38
N GLY A 341 -7.06 -12.11 -14.79
CA GLY A 341 -5.80 -12.00 -15.56
C GLY A 341 -4.56 -11.72 -14.69
N PHE A 342 -4.76 -11.52 -13.38
CA PHE A 342 -3.71 -11.19 -12.43
C PHE A 342 -3.81 -12.03 -11.16
N THR A 343 -2.66 -12.33 -10.56
CA THR A 343 -2.53 -13.07 -9.30
C THR A 343 -1.50 -12.40 -8.40
N GLY A 344 -1.95 -11.49 -7.55
CA GLY A 344 -1.12 -10.82 -6.56
C GLY A 344 -0.59 -9.49 -7.05
N ARG A 345 0.39 -8.96 -6.31
CA ARG A 345 0.99 -7.65 -6.55
C ARG A 345 2.49 -7.72 -6.33
N THR A 346 3.21 -6.88 -7.04
CA THR A 346 4.63 -6.65 -6.82
C THR A 346 4.90 -5.14 -6.77
N GLY A 347 5.94 -4.75 -6.05
CA GLY A 347 6.38 -3.36 -6.04
C GLY A 347 7.01 -2.98 -7.37
N ILE A 348 6.90 -1.71 -7.74
CA ILE A 348 7.84 -1.04 -8.65
C ILE A 348 8.52 0.06 -7.85
N PHE A 349 9.82 0.25 -8.06
CA PHE A 349 10.64 1.05 -7.16
C PHE A 349 11.53 2.03 -7.91
N GLU A 350 11.66 3.21 -7.32
CA GLU A 350 12.69 4.20 -7.62
C GLU A 350 13.41 4.48 -6.32
N VAL A 351 14.64 3.99 -6.23
CA VAL A 351 15.51 4.25 -5.08
C VAL A 351 16.47 5.33 -5.50
N TRP A 352 16.65 6.34 -4.65
CA TRP A 352 17.58 7.43 -4.89
C TRP A 352 18.40 7.66 -3.62
N GLN A 353 19.71 7.55 -3.74
CA GLN A 353 20.67 8.00 -2.73
C GLN A 353 21.25 9.34 -3.20
N PRO A 354 20.92 10.48 -2.56
CA PRO A 354 21.45 11.78 -2.97
C PRO A 354 22.97 11.80 -2.96
N THR A 355 23.55 12.17 -4.09
CA THR A 355 25.01 12.40 -4.22
C THR A 355 25.38 13.77 -3.69
N SER A 356 26.69 14.03 -3.48
CA SER A 356 27.16 15.38 -3.10
C SER A 356 26.74 16.47 -4.11
N GLU A 357 26.61 16.14 -5.39
CA GLU A 357 26.13 17.07 -6.42
C GLU A 357 24.63 17.35 -6.26
N ASP A 358 23.83 16.32 -5.96
CA ASP A 358 22.40 16.48 -5.73
C ASP A 358 22.15 17.32 -4.47
N LEU A 359 22.91 17.06 -3.39
CA LEU A 359 22.84 17.81 -2.14
C LEU A 359 23.26 19.28 -2.34
N ALA A 360 24.32 19.53 -3.11
CA ALA A 360 24.72 20.88 -3.47
C ALA A 360 23.64 21.61 -4.30
N LEU A 361 22.96 20.89 -5.19
CA LEU A 361 21.84 21.41 -5.94
C LEU A 361 20.65 21.75 -5.03
N ILE A 362 20.34 20.90 -4.04
CA ILE A 362 19.31 21.17 -3.03
C ILE A 362 19.65 22.46 -2.27
N LEU A 363 20.89 22.59 -1.77
CA LEU A 363 21.34 23.80 -1.05
C LEU A 363 21.23 25.09 -1.87
N GLN A 364 21.24 24.99 -3.19
CA GLN A 364 21.06 26.12 -4.11
C GLN A 364 19.59 26.34 -4.52
N HIS A 365 18.64 25.77 -3.77
CA HIS A 365 17.22 25.80 -4.10
C HIS A 365 16.89 25.21 -5.49
N GLY A 366 17.63 24.18 -5.90
CA GLY A 366 17.38 23.47 -7.14
C GLY A 366 15.98 22.85 -7.18
N ASP A 367 15.32 22.95 -8.34
CA ASP A 367 14.02 22.35 -8.55
C ASP A 367 14.11 20.83 -8.83
N GLU A 368 12.95 20.18 -8.77
CA GLU A 368 12.77 18.76 -9.02
C GLU A 368 13.20 18.35 -10.44
N HIS A 369 13.03 19.22 -11.44
CA HIS A 369 13.41 18.92 -12.83
C HIS A 369 14.93 18.85 -12.99
N ARG A 370 15.69 19.72 -12.33
CA ARG A 370 17.16 19.69 -12.36
C ARG A 370 17.70 18.44 -11.66
N LEU A 371 17.19 18.12 -10.48
CA LEU A 371 17.57 16.91 -9.73
C LEU A 371 17.27 15.65 -10.53
N ARG A 372 16.06 15.54 -11.10
CA ARG A 372 15.66 14.39 -11.92
C ARG A 372 16.54 14.22 -13.16
N ARG A 373 16.92 15.32 -13.82
CA ARG A 373 17.85 15.25 -14.97
C ARG A 373 19.21 14.71 -14.56
N GLN A 374 19.71 15.03 -13.37
CA GLN A 374 20.97 14.44 -12.86
C GLN A 374 20.83 12.94 -12.60
N VAL A 375 19.76 12.52 -11.93
CA VAL A 375 19.43 11.09 -11.71
C VAL A 375 19.38 10.32 -13.04
N LEU A 376 18.65 10.85 -14.03
CA LEU A 376 18.56 10.26 -15.36
C LEU A 376 19.90 10.23 -16.11
N ALA A 377 20.71 11.30 -15.99
CA ALA A 377 22.02 11.37 -16.63
C ALA A 377 23.01 10.32 -16.08
N ARG A 378 22.81 9.87 -14.83
CA ARG A 378 23.56 8.77 -14.22
C ARG A 378 23.06 7.38 -14.61
N GLY A 379 21.96 7.29 -15.37
CA GLY A 379 21.36 6.02 -15.78
C GLY A 379 20.61 5.32 -14.65
N GLU A 380 20.27 6.03 -13.58
CA GLU A 380 19.50 5.47 -12.46
C GLU A 380 18.03 5.26 -12.88
N PRO A 381 17.46 4.07 -12.65
CA PRO A 381 16.11 3.77 -13.09
C PRO A 381 15.09 4.54 -12.25
N LEU A 382 14.24 5.32 -12.94
CA LEU A 382 13.03 5.89 -12.34
C LEU A 382 11.91 4.83 -12.23
N LEU A 383 10.84 5.16 -11.51
CA LEU A 383 9.68 4.26 -11.30
C LEU A 383 9.16 3.65 -12.61
N PHE A 384 9.08 4.46 -13.67
CA PHE A 384 8.58 3.99 -14.96
C PHE A 384 9.55 3.06 -15.68
N GLY A 385 10.87 3.35 -15.62
CA GLY A 385 11.88 2.52 -16.26
C GLY A 385 11.99 1.13 -15.61
N GLU A 386 11.93 1.09 -14.28
CA GLU A 386 11.86 -0.16 -13.53
C GLU A 386 10.57 -0.94 -13.83
N GLY A 387 9.43 -0.23 -13.90
CA GLY A 387 8.17 -0.81 -14.33
C GLY A 387 8.21 -1.40 -15.74
N LEU A 388 8.84 -0.73 -16.71
CA LEU A 388 9.00 -1.23 -18.07
C LEU A 388 9.83 -2.51 -18.12
N ALA A 389 10.89 -2.61 -17.31
CA ALA A 389 11.66 -3.85 -17.21
C ALA A 389 10.78 -5.02 -16.72
N LYS A 390 9.90 -4.77 -15.73
CA LYS A 390 8.91 -5.75 -15.26
C LYS A 390 7.84 -6.09 -16.30
N VAL A 391 7.47 -5.15 -17.17
CA VAL A 391 6.60 -5.44 -18.32
C VAL A 391 7.30 -6.38 -19.29
N GLU A 392 8.55 -6.09 -19.68
CA GLU A 392 9.29 -6.94 -20.62
C GLU A 392 9.48 -8.38 -20.08
N GLN A 393 9.73 -8.52 -18.78
CA GLN A 393 9.83 -9.81 -18.07
C GLN A 393 8.50 -10.56 -17.92
N GLY A 394 7.37 -9.96 -18.30
CA GLY A 394 6.04 -10.55 -18.16
C GLY A 394 5.54 -10.63 -16.74
N VAL A 395 6.06 -9.78 -15.85
CA VAL A 395 5.59 -9.68 -14.46
C VAL A 395 4.31 -8.87 -14.39
N THR A 396 4.20 -7.80 -15.18
CA THR A 396 3.01 -6.93 -15.23
C THR A 396 2.72 -6.46 -16.65
N THR A 397 1.74 -5.57 -16.83
CA THR A 397 1.36 -5.00 -18.13
C THR A 397 1.64 -3.51 -18.19
N LEU A 398 1.78 -2.96 -19.39
CA LEU A 398 1.94 -1.52 -19.57
C LEU A 398 0.74 -0.73 -19.03
N GLY A 399 -0.47 -1.26 -19.20
CA GLY A 399 -1.70 -0.69 -18.63
C GLY A 399 -1.67 -0.60 -17.09
N GLU A 400 -1.00 -1.54 -16.40
CA GLU A 400 -0.82 -1.46 -14.95
C GLU A 400 0.12 -0.32 -14.53
N LEU A 401 1.18 -0.04 -15.30
CA LEU A 401 2.07 1.09 -15.03
C LEU A 401 1.32 2.42 -15.10
N PHE A 402 0.53 2.61 -16.17
CA PHE A 402 -0.30 3.80 -16.35
C PHE A 402 -1.34 3.93 -15.25
N ARG A 403 -1.98 2.82 -14.86
CA ARG A 403 -2.99 2.81 -13.78
C ARG A 403 -2.42 3.32 -12.45
N VAL A 404 -1.20 2.93 -12.09
CA VAL A 404 -0.59 3.35 -10.81
C VAL A 404 0.05 4.73 -10.89
N GLY A 405 -0.05 5.40 -12.05
CA GLY A 405 0.55 6.70 -12.30
C GLY A 405 2.07 6.65 -12.33
N ALA A 406 2.67 5.49 -12.62
CA ALA A 406 4.08 5.42 -12.97
C ALA A 406 4.18 5.92 -14.42
N LEU A 407 4.54 7.19 -14.55
CA LEU A 407 4.74 7.87 -15.83
C LEU A 407 6.10 8.53 -15.77
N LEU A 408 6.76 8.68 -16.93
CA LEU A 408 7.92 9.57 -16.99
C LEU A 408 7.46 10.99 -16.64
N PRO A 409 8.07 11.62 -15.63
CA PRO A 409 7.81 13.02 -15.34
C PRO A 409 8.26 13.86 -16.53
N ARG A 410 7.40 14.78 -16.99
CA ARG A 410 7.71 15.70 -18.09
C ARG A 410 8.82 16.69 -17.75
#